data_AF-A0A3N5B5F8-F1
#
_entry.id   AF-A0A3N5B5F8-F1
#
_cell.length_a   1.000
_cell.length_b   1.000
_cell.length_c   1.000
_cell.angle_alpha   90.00
_cell.angle_beta   90.00
_cell.angle_gamma   90.00
#
_symmetry.space_group_name_H-M   'P 1'
#
loop_
_entity.id
_entity.type
_entity.pdbx_description
1 polymer ?
#
loop_
_entity_poly.entity_id
_entity_poly.type
_entity_poly.pdbx_seq_one_letter_code
_entity_poly.pdbx_strand_id
1 'polypeptide(L)'
;MTVRLRTAQRTARALAVTGMLMASLTLGSVATAVAQPTSENLGAEKAVLVKVVSATDHKAAYASLSASDKALFAKALTHQKVTEVKHTHRMSSAEVSAAVASDELAAKPAFAAMSSGGGCWSAYAYDTWSDLTVREGNTWFTLNWCSDGTRVTTFDYRNVGAQGLNTFQFTGIEANIEQNFGWEAREAIEYRFSFEGKRFYVCSQLRGGATGLYSHRQDCNIWAA
;
A
#
# COMPACT_ATOMS: atom_id res chain seq x y z
N MET A 1 11.42 37.89 24.54
CA MET A 1 10.31 37.49 25.45
C MET A 1 10.86 36.42 26.39
N THR A 2 10.68 36.64 27.68
CA THR A 2 11.54 36.19 28.78
C THR A 2 11.16 34.80 29.29
N VAL A 3 12.16 33.97 29.56
CA VAL A 3 12.06 32.70 30.31
C VAL A 3 11.60 32.97 31.76
N ARG A 4 10.65 32.18 32.28
CA ARG A 4 10.56 31.88 33.72
C ARG A 4 10.11 30.45 34.00
N LEU A 5 11.04 29.66 34.53
CA LEU A 5 10.78 28.52 35.39
C LEU A 5 9.95 28.94 36.61
N ARG A 6 9.08 28.04 37.09
CA ARG A 6 8.76 27.92 38.52
C ARG A 6 8.69 26.45 38.95
N THR A 7 9.70 26.07 39.71
CA THR A 7 9.78 24.89 40.56
C THR A 7 9.12 25.22 41.91
N ALA A 8 8.29 24.33 42.45
CA ALA A 8 7.90 24.22 43.86
C ALA A 8 7.47 22.75 44.05
N GLN A 9 8.25 21.83 44.61
CA GLN A 9 8.86 21.70 45.94
C GLN A 9 7.85 21.61 47.10
N ARG A 10 7.94 20.46 47.81
CA ARG A 10 7.67 20.19 49.25
C ARG A 10 6.49 19.29 49.63
N THR A 11 6.84 18.01 49.86
CA THR A 11 6.73 17.24 51.13
C THR A 11 5.46 17.37 51.98
N ALA A 12 4.85 16.23 52.32
CA ALA A 12 4.92 15.65 53.68
C ALA A 12 4.28 14.26 53.76
N ARG A 13 4.89 13.41 54.58
CA ARG A 13 4.48 12.06 54.99
C ARG A 13 3.36 12.13 56.04
N ALA A 14 2.54 11.08 56.12
CA ALA A 14 2.03 10.58 57.39
C ALA A 14 1.91 9.05 57.35
N LEU A 15 2.74 8.38 58.14
CA LEU A 15 2.52 7.02 58.63
C LEU A 15 1.42 7.06 59.69
N ALA A 16 0.52 6.07 59.71
CA ALA A 16 0.02 5.49 60.95
C ALA A 16 -0.46 4.04 60.70
N VAL A 17 0.31 3.13 61.28
CA VAL A 17 0.05 1.72 61.57
C VAL A 17 -1.19 1.64 62.49
N THR A 18 -2.10 0.67 62.37
CA THR A 18 -2.23 -0.56 63.21
C THR A 18 -3.58 -1.19 62.78
N GLY A 19 -3.68 -2.42 62.30
CA GLY A 19 -3.74 -3.64 63.10
C GLY A 19 -4.91 -4.53 62.63
N MET A 20 -4.57 -5.69 62.06
CA MET A 20 -5.32 -6.95 61.93
C MET A 20 -6.87 -6.94 62.09
N LEU A 21 -7.58 -7.44 61.08
CA LEU A 21 -8.22 -8.76 61.18
C LEU A 21 -8.59 -9.31 59.78
N MET A 22 -8.43 -10.61 59.62
CA MET A 22 -8.64 -11.36 58.40
C MET A 22 -10.10 -11.32 57.93
N ALA A 23 -10.29 -11.02 56.65
CA ALA A 23 -11.39 -11.54 55.86
C ALA A 23 -10.85 -11.83 54.46
N SER A 24 -10.51 -13.10 54.22
CA SER A 24 -10.18 -13.63 52.90
C SER A 24 -11.45 -13.65 52.04
N LEU A 25 -11.89 -12.48 51.57
CA LEU A 25 -12.77 -12.37 50.43
C LEU A 25 -11.89 -12.46 49.19
N THR A 26 -11.89 -13.64 48.57
CA THR A 26 -11.51 -13.78 47.17
C THR A 26 -12.49 -12.94 46.35
N LEU A 27 -12.20 -11.64 46.21
CA LEU A 27 -12.70 -10.84 45.11
C LEU A 27 -12.11 -11.49 43.86
N GLY A 28 -12.90 -12.37 43.26
CA GLY A 28 -12.69 -12.80 41.89
C GLY A 28 -12.53 -11.53 41.08
N SER A 29 -11.29 -11.29 40.66
CA SER A 29 -10.99 -10.26 39.71
C SER A 29 -11.81 -10.62 38.48
N VAL A 30 -12.94 -9.95 38.28
CA VAL A 30 -13.45 -9.75 36.92
C VAL A 30 -12.41 -8.85 36.27
N ALA A 31 -11.29 -9.48 35.88
CA ALA A 31 -10.61 -9.10 34.68
C ALA A 31 -11.72 -9.14 33.63
N THR A 32 -12.31 -7.99 33.34
CA THR A 32 -12.72 -7.72 31.97
C THR A 32 -11.43 -7.91 31.18
N ALA A 33 -11.22 -9.15 30.74
CA ALA A 33 -10.43 -9.39 29.57
C ALA A 33 -11.01 -8.42 28.55
N VAL A 34 -10.31 -7.31 28.33
CA VAL A 34 -10.45 -6.54 27.11
C VAL A 34 -10.22 -7.61 26.06
N ALA A 35 -11.31 -8.08 25.47
CA ALA A 35 -11.26 -9.08 24.44
C ALA A 35 -10.29 -8.52 23.41
N GLN A 36 -9.08 -9.10 23.35
CA GLN A 36 -8.27 -8.99 22.17
C GLN A 36 -9.21 -9.39 21.02
N PRO A 37 -9.27 -8.63 19.91
CA PRO A 37 -10.20 -8.94 18.84
C PRO A 37 -9.90 -10.35 18.32
N THR A 38 -10.71 -11.32 18.77
CA THR A 38 -10.57 -12.74 18.45
C THR A 38 -11.22 -12.99 17.10
N SER A 39 -10.48 -13.66 16.22
CA SER A 39 -10.84 -14.18 14.90
C SER A 39 -11.37 -13.16 13.89
N GLU A 40 -10.61 -12.91 12.82
CA GLU A 40 -11.15 -12.41 11.56
C GLU A 40 -12.39 -13.25 11.21
N ASN A 41 -13.58 -12.65 11.28
CA ASN A 41 -14.79 -13.33 10.85
C ASN A 41 -14.95 -13.09 9.35
N LEU A 42 -13.99 -13.63 8.59
CA LEU A 42 -13.88 -13.45 7.14
C LEU A 42 -15.19 -13.81 6.42
N GLY A 43 -15.96 -14.75 6.97
CA GLY A 43 -17.28 -15.12 6.45
C GLY A 43 -18.31 -14.01 6.60
N ALA A 44 -18.41 -13.38 7.78
CA ALA A 44 -19.32 -12.26 8.01
C ALA A 44 -18.90 -11.00 7.26
N GLU A 45 -17.59 -10.71 7.22
CA GLU A 45 -17.01 -9.59 6.46
C GLU A 45 -17.31 -9.75 4.97
N LYS A 46 -17.07 -10.95 4.42
CA LYS A 46 -17.40 -11.26 3.03
C LYS A 46 -18.89 -11.13 2.74
N ALA A 47 -19.74 -11.64 3.63
CA ALA A 47 -21.19 -11.58 3.44
C ALA A 47 -21.70 -10.14 3.37
N VAL A 48 -21.20 -9.26 4.25
CA VAL A 48 -21.55 -7.83 4.24
C VAL A 48 -21.01 -7.13 2.99
N LEU A 49 -19.76 -7.42 2.60
CA LEU A 49 -19.18 -6.87 1.36
C LEU A 49 -20.03 -7.26 0.15
N VAL A 50 -20.26 -8.56 -0.05
CA VAL A 50 -21.08 -9.09 -1.17
C VAL A 50 -22.47 -8.48 -1.16
N LYS A 51 -23.14 -8.38 0.00
CA LYS A 51 -24.47 -7.77 0.13
C LYS A 51 -24.52 -6.35 -0.42
N VAL A 52 -23.48 -5.55 -0.19
CA VAL A 52 -23.43 -4.17 -0.67
C VAL A 52 -23.08 -4.11 -2.15
N VAL A 53 -22.01 -4.79 -2.60
CA VAL A 53 -21.54 -4.72 -3.99
C VAL A 53 -22.38 -5.50 -5.00
N SER A 54 -23.27 -6.40 -4.54
CA SER A 54 -24.22 -7.10 -5.42
C SER A 54 -25.59 -6.43 -5.48
N ALA A 55 -25.81 -5.34 -4.73
CA ALA A 55 -27.08 -4.64 -4.73
C ALA A 55 -27.24 -3.79 -6.00
N THR A 56 -28.47 -3.54 -6.44
CA THR A 56 -28.69 -2.61 -7.57
C THR A 56 -28.36 -1.16 -7.20
N ASP A 57 -28.59 -0.79 -5.93
CA ASP A 57 -28.26 0.51 -5.36
C ASP A 57 -27.29 0.31 -4.18
N HIS A 58 -25.99 0.39 -4.47
CA HIS A 58 -24.93 0.17 -3.48
C HIS A 58 -24.96 1.20 -2.36
N LYS A 59 -25.31 2.45 -2.67
CA LYS A 59 -25.39 3.54 -1.69
C LYS A 59 -26.51 3.29 -0.69
N ALA A 60 -27.69 2.92 -1.16
CA ALA A 60 -28.80 2.54 -0.30
C ALA A 60 -28.47 1.28 0.52
N ALA A 61 -27.85 0.27 -0.11
CA ALA A 61 -27.44 -0.96 0.57
C ALA A 61 -26.45 -0.68 1.70
N TYR A 62 -25.41 0.11 1.44
CA TYR A 62 -24.44 0.54 2.46
C TYR A 62 -25.08 1.40 3.54
N ALA A 63 -25.93 2.36 3.18
CA ALA A 63 -26.63 3.21 4.13
C ALA A 63 -27.50 2.40 5.11
N SER A 64 -28.15 1.35 4.60
CA SER A 64 -29.02 0.44 5.36
C SER A 64 -28.28 -0.50 6.33
N LEU A 65 -26.95 -0.60 6.22
CA LEU A 65 -26.16 -1.43 7.13
C LEU A 65 -26.24 -0.91 8.57
N SER A 66 -26.32 -1.86 9.50
CA SER A 66 -26.19 -1.58 10.93
C SER A 66 -24.78 -1.04 11.24
N ALA A 67 -24.59 -0.44 12.43
CA ALA A 67 -23.27 0.05 12.84
C ALA A 67 -22.22 -1.08 12.90
N SER A 68 -22.61 -2.27 13.36
CA SER A 68 -21.74 -3.46 13.38
C SER A 68 -21.41 -3.94 11.97
N ASP A 69 -22.38 -3.94 11.05
CA ASP A 69 -22.13 -4.34 9.66
C ASP A 69 -21.23 -3.34 8.95
N LYS A 70 -21.37 -2.04 9.21
CA LYS A 70 -20.44 -1.03 8.66
C LYS A 70 -19.01 -1.26 9.14
N ALA A 71 -18.82 -1.71 10.38
CA ALA A 71 -17.50 -2.07 10.88
C ALA A 71 -16.94 -3.34 10.19
N LEU A 72 -17.79 -4.35 9.97
CA LEU A 72 -17.41 -5.54 9.19
C LEU A 72 -17.09 -5.20 7.73
N PHE A 73 -17.88 -4.33 7.11
CA PHE A 73 -17.62 -3.84 5.76
C PHE A 73 -16.27 -3.11 5.67
N ALA A 74 -15.99 -2.21 6.62
CA ALA A 74 -14.70 -1.51 6.66
C ALA A 74 -13.50 -2.46 6.85
N LYS A 75 -13.66 -3.54 7.63
CA LYS A 75 -12.65 -4.60 7.75
C LYS A 75 -12.52 -5.42 6.47
N ALA A 76 -13.63 -5.73 5.81
CA ALA A 76 -13.64 -6.50 4.57
C ALA A 76 -12.70 -5.89 3.52
N LEU A 77 -12.68 -4.56 3.38
CA LEU A 77 -11.82 -3.79 2.47
C LEU A 77 -10.33 -3.75 2.87
N THR A 78 -9.91 -4.52 3.86
CA THR A 78 -8.50 -4.63 4.30
C THR A 78 -7.87 -5.97 3.92
N HIS A 79 -8.64 -6.91 3.37
CA HIS A 79 -8.19 -8.24 2.96
C HIS A 79 -7.73 -8.27 1.50
N GLN A 80 -7.10 -7.19 1.07
CA GLN A 80 -6.77 -6.97 -0.31
C GLN A 80 -5.90 -8.10 -0.83
N LYS A 81 -6.40 -8.77 -1.86
CA LYS A 81 -5.70 -9.77 -2.63
C LYS A 81 -5.53 -9.26 -4.04
N VAL A 82 -4.29 -9.22 -4.49
CA VAL A 82 -3.93 -8.78 -5.83
C VAL A 82 -3.50 -9.99 -6.67
N THR A 83 -4.15 -10.14 -7.82
CA THR A 83 -3.76 -11.07 -8.88
C THR A 83 -3.11 -10.27 -9.99
N GLU A 84 -1.97 -10.72 -10.46
CA GLU A 84 -1.10 -9.92 -11.33
C GLU A 84 -0.90 -10.55 -12.70
N VAL A 85 -0.82 -9.68 -13.72
CA VAL A 85 -0.27 -9.99 -15.05
C VAL A 85 0.99 -9.16 -15.26
N LYS A 86 2.13 -9.83 -15.53
CA LYS A 86 3.43 -9.21 -15.78
C LYS A 86 3.85 -9.35 -17.22
N HIS A 87 4.40 -8.28 -17.78
CA HIS A 87 5.15 -8.33 -19.02
C HIS A 87 6.50 -7.65 -18.81
N THR A 88 7.59 -8.33 -19.16
CA THR A 88 8.92 -7.70 -19.24
C THR A 88 9.45 -7.84 -20.65
N HIS A 89 10.14 -6.79 -21.10
CA HIS A 89 10.72 -6.70 -22.41
C HIS A 89 12.11 -6.06 -22.31
N ARG A 90 13.12 -6.69 -22.92
CA ARG A 90 14.42 -6.05 -23.11
C ARG A 90 14.35 -5.19 -24.38
N MET A 91 14.55 -3.89 -24.24
CA MET A 91 14.51 -2.95 -25.36
C MET A 91 15.79 -3.03 -26.18
N SER A 92 15.67 -3.07 -27.49
CA SER A 92 16.77 -2.89 -28.43
C SER A 92 17.24 -1.43 -28.49
N SER A 93 18.45 -1.19 -29.01
CA SER A 93 18.99 0.18 -29.17
C SER A 93 18.10 1.06 -30.05
N ALA A 94 17.44 0.46 -31.04
CA ALA A 94 16.53 1.16 -31.94
C ALA A 94 15.24 1.59 -31.22
N GLU A 95 14.65 0.70 -30.42
CA GLU A 95 13.45 1.01 -29.62
C GLU A 95 13.75 2.09 -28.58
N VAL A 96 14.92 2.03 -27.94
CA VAL A 96 15.39 3.06 -27.02
C VAL A 96 15.51 4.41 -27.74
N SER A 97 16.15 4.44 -28.91
CA SER A 97 16.34 5.68 -29.66
C SER A 97 15.00 6.29 -30.10
N ALA A 98 14.06 5.45 -30.55
CA ALA A 98 12.73 5.88 -30.94
C ALA A 98 11.94 6.43 -29.76
N ALA A 99 11.96 5.74 -28.61
CA ALA A 99 11.25 6.16 -27.40
C ALA A 99 11.85 7.45 -26.79
N VAL A 100 13.17 7.64 -26.85
CA VAL A 100 13.77 8.92 -26.45
C VAL A 100 13.36 10.03 -27.42
N ALA A 101 13.32 9.76 -28.73
CA ALA A 101 12.96 10.75 -29.74
C ALA A 101 11.47 11.15 -29.70
N SER A 102 10.59 10.28 -29.21
CA SER A 102 9.16 10.57 -28.98
C SER A 102 8.89 11.15 -27.59
N ASP A 103 9.93 11.46 -26.80
CA ASP A 103 9.86 11.83 -25.38
C ASP A 103 9.17 10.76 -24.50
N GLU A 104 8.98 9.54 -25.02
CA GLU A 104 8.51 8.34 -24.31
C GLU A 104 9.54 7.76 -23.34
N LEU A 105 10.79 8.20 -23.41
CA LEU A 105 11.83 7.97 -22.40
C LEU A 105 12.58 9.27 -22.18
N ALA A 106 13.02 9.53 -20.94
CA ALA A 106 13.82 10.71 -20.68
C ALA A 106 15.12 10.68 -21.51
N ALA A 107 15.40 11.75 -22.28
CA ALA A 107 16.64 11.92 -23.03
C ALA A 107 17.84 12.15 -22.09
N LYS A 108 18.26 11.10 -21.38
CA LYS A 108 19.44 11.11 -20.51
C LYS A 108 20.61 10.42 -21.21
N PRO A 109 21.87 10.84 -20.93
CA PRO A 109 23.05 10.41 -21.68
C PRO A 109 23.33 8.90 -21.69
N ALA A 110 22.67 8.11 -20.83
CA ALA A 110 22.85 6.66 -20.71
C ALA A 110 21.93 5.80 -21.60
N PHE A 111 21.02 6.40 -22.38
CA PHE A 111 20.29 5.66 -23.43
C PHE A 111 21.11 5.54 -24.74
N ALA A 112 22.26 6.22 -24.85
CA ALA A 112 23.17 6.11 -25.98
C ALA A 112 24.08 4.88 -25.83
N ALA A 113 24.05 3.98 -26.83
CA ALA A 113 24.86 2.77 -27.00
C ALA A 113 25.01 1.86 -25.76
N MET A 114 24.23 0.76 -25.74
CA MET A 114 24.36 -0.29 -24.72
C MET A 114 25.78 -0.88 -24.73
N SER A 115 26.46 -0.89 -23.58
CA SER A 115 27.69 -1.67 -23.41
C SER A 115 27.39 -3.16 -23.60
N SER A 116 28.39 -3.99 -23.92
CA SER A 116 28.19 -5.44 -24.09
C SER A 116 27.66 -6.15 -22.83
N GLY A 117 27.81 -5.54 -21.65
CA GLY A 117 27.23 -6.00 -20.38
C GLY A 117 25.95 -5.27 -19.95
N GLY A 118 25.59 -4.19 -20.64
CA GLY A 118 24.47 -3.32 -20.31
C GLY A 118 23.19 -3.62 -21.11
N GLY A 119 22.13 -2.92 -20.76
CA GLY A 119 20.83 -3.09 -21.39
C GLY A 119 19.83 -2.04 -20.96
N CYS A 120 18.73 -1.99 -21.70
CA CYS A 120 17.53 -1.27 -21.32
C CYS A 120 16.36 -2.25 -21.28
N TRP A 121 15.48 -2.09 -20.31
CA TRP A 121 14.35 -2.96 -20.06
C TRP A 121 13.11 -2.16 -19.72
N SER A 122 11.97 -2.77 -19.97
CA SER A 122 10.66 -2.31 -19.58
C SER A 122 9.96 -3.43 -18.83
N ALA A 123 9.30 -3.10 -17.73
CA ALA A 123 8.41 -3.99 -17.00
C ALA A 123 7.07 -3.30 -16.84
N TYR A 124 6.01 -3.97 -17.27
CA TYR A 124 4.63 -3.56 -17.10
C TYR A 124 3.95 -4.47 -16.08
N ALA A 125 3.36 -3.85 -15.06
CA ALA A 125 2.50 -4.52 -14.11
C ALA A 125 1.05 -4.14 -14.40
N TYR A 126 0.18 -5.15 -14.50
CA TYR A 126 -1.26 -4.98 -14.44
C TYR A 126 -1.81 -5.82 -13.30
N ASP A 127 -2.28 -5.14 -12.28
CA ASP A 127 -2.80 -5.73 -11.06
C ASP A 127 -4.32 -5.68 -11.09
N THR A 128 -4.95 -6.83 -10.86
CA THR A 128 -6.36 -6.93 -10.49
C THR A 128 -6.45 -7.14 -8.99
N TRP A 129 -7.08 -6.23 -8.27
CA TRP A 129 -7.21 -6.33 -6.82
C TRP A 129 -8.65 -6.61 -6.40
N SER A 130 -8.77 -7.37 -5.31
CA SER A 130 -10.01 -7.92 -4.81
C SER A 130 -9.97 -8.11 -3.31
N ASP A 131 -11.07 -7.84 -2.62
CA ASP A 131 -11.21 -8.15 -1.20
C ASP A 131 -12.23 -9.26 -1.04
N LEU A 132 -11.84 -10.31 -0.32
CA LEU A 132 -12.69 -11.47 -0.03
C LEU A 132 -13.42 -12.02 -1.27
N THR A 133 -12.72 -12.08 -2.42
CA THR A 133 -13.18 -12.53 -3.76
C THR A 133 -14.04 -11.55 -4.56
N VAL A 134 -14.36 -10.37 -4.01
CA VAL A 134 -15.01 -9.29 -4.76
C VAL A 134 -13.94 -8.51 -5.50
N ARG A 135 -14.03 -8.45 -6.83
CA ARG A 135 -13.09 -7.65 -7.63
C ARG A 135 -13.44 -6.17 -7.49
N GLU A 136 -12.47 -5.35 -7.14
CA GLU A 136 -12.74 -3.96 -6.76
C GLU A 136 -12.08 -2.97 -7.73
N GLY A 137 -11.01 -3.40 -8.40
CA GLY A 137 -10.45 -2.61 -9.48
C GLY A 137 -9.20 -3.20 -10.10
N ASN A 138 -8.58 -2.37 -10.92
CA ASN A 138 -7.32 -2.66 -11.57
C ASN A 138 -6.38 -1.46 -11.44
N THR A 139 -5.10 -1.72 -11.36
CA THR A 139 -4.02 -0.72 -11.37
C THR A 139 -2.95 -1.16 -12.35
N TRP A 140 -2.29 -0.22 -13.00
CA TRP A 140 -1.20 -0.52 -13.91
C TRP A 140 -0.18 0.59 -13.96
N PHE A 141 1.07 0.21 -14.19
CA PHE A 141 2.13 1.12 -14.59
C PHE A 141 3.29 0.37 -15.23
N THR A 142 4.15 1.12 -15.90
CA THR A 142 5.38 0.64 -16.53
C THR A 142 6.58 1.26 -15.84
N LEU A 143 7.60 0.46 -15.53
CA LEU A 143 8.93 0.93 -15.18
C LEU A 143 9.86 0.64 -16.35
N ASN A 144 10.54 1.67 -16.86
CA ASN A 144 11.64 1.50 -17.80
C ASN A 144 12.95 1.83 -17.10
N TRP A 145 14.00 1.07 -17.36
CA TRP A 145 15.32 1.31 -16.79
C TRP A 145 16.44 0.85 -17.71
N CYS A 146 17.59 1.49 -17.58
CA CYS A 146 18.82 1.10 -18.28
C CYS A 146 19.98 0.95 -17.31
N SER A 147 20.93 0.12 -17.72
CA SER A 147 22.15 -0.14 -16.97
C SER A 147 23.36 -0.27 -17.89
N ASP A 148 24.52 0.09 -17.36
CA ASP A 148 25.83 -0.22 -17.96
C ASP A 148 26.30 -1.67 -17.70
N GLY A 149 25.48 -2.48 -17.02
CA GLY A 149 25.77 -3.87 -16.61
C GLY A 149 26.16 -4.01 -15.14
N THR A 150 26.48 -2.90 -14.47
CA THR A 150 26.84 -2.86 -13.04
C THR A 150 25.94 -1.95 -12.24
N ARG A 151 25.45 -0.87 -12.86
CA ARG A 151 24.61 0.14 -12.21
C ARG A 151 23.44 0.55 -13.08
N VAL A 152 22.29 0.79 -12.47
CA VAL A 152 21.16 1.45 -13.09
C VAL A 152 21.50 2.92 -13.28
N THR A 153 21.57 3.33 -14.54
CA THR A 153 22.01 4.65 -14.97
C THR A 153 20.83 5.60 -15.14
N THR A 154 19.73 5.08 -15.68
CA THR A 154 18.48 5.82 -15.89
C THR A 154 17.29 4.92 -15.61
N PHE A 155 16.22 5.53 -15.13
CA PHE A 155 14.92 4.89 -15.03
C PHE A 155 13.84 5.97 -15.12
N ASP A 156 12.67 5.57 -15.58
CA ASP A 156 11.44 6.37 -15.53
C ASP A 156 10.22 5.45 -15.39
N TYR A 157 9.10 6.02 -15.01
CA TYR A 157 7.84 5.30 -14.90
C TYR A 157 6.79 5.98 -15.77
N ARG A 158 5.94 5.17 -16.41
CA ARG A 158 4.97 5.63 -17.40
C ARG A 158 3.75 4.75 -17.43
N ASN A 159 2.78 5.14 -18.26
CA ASN A 159 1.54 4.41 -18.47
C ASN A 159 0.87 4.08 -17.13
N VAL A 160 0.82 5.06 -16.24
CA VAL A 160 0.22 4.89 -14.90
C VAL A 160 -1.26 5.09 -15.02
N GLY A 161 -2.02 4.12 -14.54
CA GLY A 161 -3.47 4.23 -14.52
C GLY A 161 -4.11 3.26 -13.55
N ALA A 162 -5.39 3.50 -13.35
CA ALA A 162 -6.21 2.71 -12.47
C ALA A 162 -7.67 2.83 -12.89
N GLN A 163 -8.43 1.79 -12.60
CA GLN A 163 -9.85 1.72 -12.85
C GLN A 163 -10.53 1.04 -11.67
N GLY A 164 -11.52 1.70 -11.09
CA GLY A 164 -12.38 1.08 -10.09
C GLY A 164 -13.53 0.31 -10.75
N LEU A 165 -14.00 -0.74 -10.08
CA LEU A 165 -15.12 -1.60 -10.46
C LEU A 165 -16.15 -1.61 -9.34
N ASN A 166 -17.37 -2.12 -9.55
CA ASN A 166 -18.37 -2.29 -8.47
C ASN A 166 -18.55 -1.05 -7.57
N THR A 167 -18.62 0.16 -8.17
CA THR A 167 -18.67 1.49 -7.52
C THR A 167 -17.47 1.92 -6.68
N PHE A 168 -16.43 1.10 -6.59
CA PHE A 168 -15.11 1.61 -6.25
C PHE A 168 -14.69 2.58 -7.35
N GLN A 169 -14.28 3.78 -6.94
CA GLN A 169 -13.91 4.86 -7.84
C GLN A 169 -12.43 5.12 -7.69
N PHE A 170 -11.69 5.09 -8.79
CA PHE A 170 -10.34 5.64 -8.80
C PHE A 170 -10.43 7.17 -8.65
N THR A 171 -9.73 7.71 -7.66
CA THR A 171 -9.77 9.15 -7.33
C THR A 171 -8.43 9.85 -7.52
N GLY A 172 -7.46 9.15 -8.12
CA GLY A 172 -6.13 9.67 -8.43
C GLY A 172 -5.01 8.93 -7.70
N ILE A 173 -3.79 9.38 -7.96
CA ILE A 173 -2.58 8.89 -7.28
C ILE A 173 -2.40 9.69 -5.99
N GLU A 174 -2.15 9.01 -4.88
CA GLU A 174 -1.78 9.64 -3.60
C GLU A 174 -0.30 9.98 -3.59
N ALA A 175 0.53 8.97 -3.89
CA ALA A 175 1.97 9.10 -3.86
C ALA A 175 2.60 8.37 -5.05
N ASN A 176 3.71 8.94 -5.48
CA ASN A 176 4.66 8.32 -6.40
C ASN A 176 6.02 8.43 -5.71
N ILE A 177 6.73 7.31 -5.61
CA ILE A 177 7.95 7.19 -4.83
C ILE A 177 9.01 6.49 -5.66
N GLU A 178 10.02 7.26 -6.03
CA GLU A 178 11.12 6.82 -6.88
C GLU A 178 12.42 6.69 -6.07
N GLN A 179 13.22 5.66 -6.35
CA GLN A 179 14.56 5.54 -5.77
C GLN A 179 15.51 4.74 -6.65
N ASN A 180 16.73 5.27 -6.84
CA ASN A 180 17.85 4.54 -7.44
C ASN A 180 18.86 4.16 -6.36
N PHE A 181 19.10 2.86 -6.18
CA PHE A 181 20.09 2.31 -5.24
C PHE A 181 21.45 2.06 -5.90
N GLY A 182 21.64 2.52 -7.12
CA GLY A 182 22.81 2.24 -7.94
C GLY A 182 22.69 0.89 -8.63
N TRP A 183 22.34 -0.19 -7.93
CA TRP A 183 22.21 -1.53 -8.52
C TRP A 183 20.75 -1.89 -8.88
N GLU A 184 19.78 -1.11 -8.41
CA GLU A 184 18.35 -1.30 -8.66
C GLU A 184 17.62 0.05 -8.65
N ALA A 185 16.75 0.29 -9.62
CA ALA A 185 15.73 1.32 -9.58
C ALA A 185 14.45 0.74 -8.99
N ARG A 186 13.79 1.51 -8.12
CA ARG A 186 12.51 1.16 -7.52
C ARG A 186 11.53 2.29 -7.77
N GLU A 187 10.34 1.90 -8.14
CA GLU A 187 9.21 2.78 -8.35
C GLU A 187 8.00 2.21 -7.63
N ALA A 188 7.38 2.99 -6.75
CA ALA A 188 6.15 2.63 -6.08
C ALA A 188 5.06 3.69 -6.32
N ILE A 189 3.88 3.23 -6.70
CA ILE A 189 2.69 4.05 -6.89
C ILE A 189 1.66 3.67 -5.82
N GLU A 190 1.19 4.67 -5.08
CA GLU A 190 0.04 4.54 -4.19
C GLU A 190 -1.20 5.11 -4.87
N TYR A 191 -2.11 4.23 -5.27
CA TYR A 191 -3.37 4.59 -5.90
C TYR A 191 -4.44 4.85 -4.84
N ARG A 192 -5.15 5.98 -4.96
CA ARG A 192 -6.24 6.34 -4.08
C ARG A 192 -7.58 5.99 -4.70
N PHE A 193 -8.34 5.15 -4.04
CA PHE A 193 -9.70 4.82 -4.41
C PHE A 193 -10.69 5.31 -3.38
N SER A 194 -11.96 5.36 -3.77
CA SER A 194 -13.05 5.63 -2.84
C SER A 194 -14.25 4.74 -3.08
N PHE A 195 -14.95 4.43 -2.00
CA PHE A 195 -16.23 3.74 -1.98
C PHE A 195 -17.13 4.46 -0.99
N GLU A 196 -18.30 4.94 -1.42
CA GLU A 196 -19.26 5.66 -0.57
C GLU A 196 -18.62 6.78 0.28
N GLY A 197 -17.68 7.53 -0.32
CA GLY A 197 -16.96 8.63 0.31
C GLY A 197 -15.86 8.22 1.30
N LYS A 198 -15.62 6.93 1.51
CA LYS A 198 -14.46 6.40 2.24
C LYS A 198 -13.30 6.17 1.30
N ARG A 199 -12.11 6.55 1.72
CA ARG A 199 -10.87 6.38 0.95
C ARG A 199 -10.11 5.15 1.41
N PHE A 200 -9.45 4.51 0.47
CA PHE A 200 -8.49 3.45 0.72
C PHE A 200 -7.43 3.47 -0.38
N TYR A 201 -6.34 2.75 -0.14
CA TYR A 201 -5.10 2.87 -0.89
C TYR A 201 -4.63 1.51 -1.37
N VAL A 202 -4.12 1.48 -2.60
CA VAL A 202 -3.56 0.28 -3.21
C VAL A 202 -2.13 0.60 -3.61
N CYS A 203 -1.19 -0.21 -3.17
CA CYS A 203 0.22 -0.05 -3.49
C CYS A 203 0.65 -1.03 -4.58
N SER A 204 1.43 -0.54 -5.53
CA SER A 204 2.07 -1.36 -6.56
C SER A 204 3.49 -0.82 -6.75
N GLN A 205 4.46 -1.72 -6.83
CA GLN A 205 5.88 -1.37 -6.90
C GLN A 205 6.60 -2.25 -7.91
N LEU A 206 7.35 -1.65 -8.81
CA LEU A 206 8.26 -2.33 -9.73
C LEU A 206 9.69 -1.98 -9.35
N ARG A 207 10.56 -2.99 -9.47
CA ARG A 207 11.99 -2.84 -9.23
C ARG A 207 12.74 -3.39 -10.43
N GLY A 208 13.68 -2.62 -10.96
CA GLY A 208 14.52 -2.97 -12.10
C GLY A 208 15.99 -2.97 -11.71
N GLY A 209 16.62 -4.14 -11.76
CA GLY A 209 18.02 -4.35 -11.43
C GLY A 209 18.97 -4.07 -12.60
N ALA A 210 20.24 -3.80 -12.29
CA ALA A 210 21.29 -3.51 -13.26
C ALA A 210 21.51 -4.63 -14.31
N THR A 211 21.16 -5.87 -13.98
CA THR A 211 21.29 -7.02 -14.86
C THR A 211 20.04 -7.30 -15.69
N GLY A 212 19.01 -6.45 -15.59
CA GLY A 212 17.70 -6.65 -16.23
C GLY A 212 16.74 -7.54 -15.46
N LEU A 213 17.15 -8.07 -14.30
CA LEU A 213 16.23 -8.70 -13.36
C LEU A 213 15.22 -7.67 -12.87
N TYR A 214 14.01 -8.11 -12.58
CA TYR A 214 12.98 -7.24 -12.05
C TYR A 214 12.14 -7.97 -11.00
N SER A 215 11.49 -7.21 -10.14
CA SER A 215 10.49 -7.73 -9.21
C SER A 215 9.30 -6.77 -9.11
N HIS A 216 8.17 -7.33 -8.70
CA HIS A 216 6.97 -6.56 -8.39
C HIS A 216 6.56 -6.83 -6.94
N ARG A 217 6.10 -5.80 -6.25
CA ARG A 217 5.58 -5.87 -4.88
C ARG A 217 4.29 -5.08 -4.75
N GLN A 218 3.46 -5.50 -3.80
CA GLN A 218 2.16 -4.89 -3.50
C GLN A 218 2.24 -3.99 -2.26
N ASP A 219 3.39 -3.33 -2.10
CA ASP A 219 3.69 -2.45 -0.99
C ASP A 219 4.45 -1.23 -1.49
N CYS A 220 4.24 -0.09 -0.84
CA CYS A 220 4.94 1.14 -1.15
C CYS A 220 6.23 1.31 -0.31
N ASN A 221 6.72 0.25 0.35
CA ASN A 221 7.96 0.31 1.12
C ASN A 221 9.17 0.16 0.20
N ILE A 222 9.63 1.29 -0.34
CA ILE A 222 10.79 1.34 -1.24
C ILE A 222 12.10 0.92 -0.57
N TRP A 223 12.13 0.82 0.76
CA TRP A 223 13.34 0.50 1.53
C TRP A 223 13.43 -0.99 1.89
N ALA A 224 12.34 -1.74 1.75
CA ALA A 224 12.36 -3.18 2.01
C ALA A 224 13.31 -3.87 1.04
N ALA A 225 14.24 -4.69 1.56
CA ALA A 225 15.14 -5.51 0.74
C ALA A 225 14.32 -6.41 -0.18
#